data_AF-A0A3P6RX41-F1
#
_entry.id   AF-A0A3P6RX41-F1
#
_cell.length_a   1.000
_cell.length_b   1.000
_cell.length_c   1.000
_cell.angle_alpha   90.00
_cell.angle_beta   90.00
_cell.angle_gamma   90.00
#
_symmetry.space_group_name_H-M   'P 1'
#
loop_
_entity.id
_entity.type
_entity.pdbx_description
1 polymer ?
#
loop_
_entity_poly.entity_id
_entity_poly.type
_entity_poly.pdbx_seq_one_letter_code
_entity_poly.pdbx_strand_id
1 'polypeptide(L)'
;MCQNKDPRKQMLDEKEEEGMGTPSIQYGETNAFLQHVKTQLWMSYQTSEVTKKGLGKVEEKKAVALKDGHMDDCYTFFMALEEESKSARVIRKCSSVLNRFLKGIDALQNEGQQAQDWARVDLNEVLKLMEDLIEYFSQPEDEQDFEEKQNRLRALRSRQDLFQEEGVLNMILDTIDKFSQMEALPDFAGLIGEETHEMWEEIATYLYLLVAAMIKGNHYNCAQFAAAQRLDWLFGRLSNPQSAEGILDVLYCVLTESPEALNMINEGHIRSVISLLEKVGRDPKVSIIFVNNS
;
A
#
# COMPACT_ATOMS: atom_id res chain seq x y z
N MET A 1 -43.48 17.07 6.05
CA MET A 1 -43.45 18.26 5.18
C MET A 1 -42.17 19.01 5.48
N CYS A 2 -41.43 19.34 4.42
CA CYS A 2 -40.02 19.73 4.42
C CYS A 2 -39.70 20.91 5.34
N GLN A 3 -38.83 20.69 6.32
CA GLN A 3 -37.98 21.72 6.88
C GLN A 3 -36.60 21.08 7.00
N ASN A 4 -35.62 21.60 6.25
CA ASN A 4 -34.21 21.71 6.68
C ASN A 4 -33.33 22.25 5.55
N LYS A 5 -33.69 23.43 5.05
CA LYS A 5 -32.79 24.43 4.42
C LYS A 5 -33.32 25.81 4.80
N ASP A 6 -33.63 26.00 6.09
CA ASP A 6 -34.23 27.24 6.58
C ASP A 6 -33.18 28.37 6.52
N PRO A 7 -33.46 29.50 5.86
CA PRO A 7 -32.55 30.65 5.78
C PRO A 7 -32.32 31.36 7.14
N ARG A 8 -32.90 30.86 8.24
CA ARG A 8 -32.72 31.39 9.61
C ARG A 8 -31.83 30.52 10.50
N LYS A 9 -30.73 29.97 9.99
CA LYS A 9 -29.62 29.60 10.88
C LYS A 9 -28.97 30.90 11.40
N GLN A 10 -29.59 31.48 12.44
CA GLN A 10 -28.82 32.28 13.39
C GLN A 10 -27.65 31.40 13.80
N MET A 11 -26.42 31.87 13.56
CA MET A 11 -25.24 31.27 14.15
C MET A 11 -25.53 31.24 15.65
N LEU A 12 -25.78 30.04 16.18
CA LEU A 12 -25.98 29.85 17.60
C LEU A 12 -24.74 30.45 18.26
N ASP A 13 -24.93 31.45 19.13
CA ASP A 13 -23.87 31.96 19.98
C ASP A 13 -23.21 30.74 20.64
N GLU A 14 -21.97 30.47 20.24
CA GLU A 14 -21.11 29.45 20.85
C GLU A 14 -20.80 29.92 22.28
N LYS A 15 -21.77 29.74 23.18
CA LYS A 15 -21.45 29.72 24.60
C LYS A 15 -20.54 28.52 24.78
N GLU A 16 -19.29 28.79 25.14
CA GLU A 16 -18.36 27.76 25.58
C GLU A 16 -19.00 27.02 26.77
N GLU A 17 -19.54 25.83 26.49
CA GLU A 17 -19.97 24.91 27.53
C GLU A 17 -18.71 24.29 28.13
N GLU A 18 -18.45 24.52 29.43
CA GLU A 18 -17.42 23.79 30.16
C GLU A 18 -17.88 22.33 30.35
N GLY A 19 -17.40 21.43 29.49
CA GLY A 19 -17.68 19.98 29.56
C GLY A 19 -17.76 19.31 28.19
N MET A 20 -18.30 18.09 28.14
CA MET A 20 -18.50 17.33 26.89
C MET A 20 -19.70 17.81 26.06
N GLY A 21 -20.50 18.75 26.59
CA GLY A 21 -21.72 19.26 25.98
C GLY A 21 -22.85 18.23 25.88
N THR A 22 -23.92 18.59 25.16
CA THR A 22 -25.08 17.70 24.92
C THR A 22 -24.88 16.86 23.65
N PRO A 23 -25.03 15.52 23.69
CA PRO A 23 -24.87 14.67 22.51
C PRO A 23 -26.02 14.93 21.52
N SER A 24 -25.71 15.56 20.40
CA SER A 24 -26.69 15.96 19.37
C SER A 24 -26.64 15.10 18.10
N ILE A 25 -25.57 14.32 17.91
CA ILE A 25 -25.34 13.49 16.73
C ILE A 25 -25.25 12.03 17.16
N GLN A 26 -26.03 11.18 16.50
CA GLN A 26 -26.09 9.73 16.69
C GLN A 26 -25.65 9.01 15.41
N TYR A 27 -24.80 7.98 15.56
CA TYR A 27 -24.33 7.17 14.44
C TYR A 27 -25.47 6.34 13.84
N GLY A 28 -25.58 6.33 12.51
CA GLY A 28 -26.60 5.63 11.74
C GLY A 28 -28.01 6.23 11.78
N GLU A 29 -28.29 7.13 12.73
CA GLU A 29 -29.64 7.69 12.94
C GLU A 29 -29.76 9.17 12.57
N THR A 30 -28.69 9.94 12.75
CA THR A 30 -28.70 11.36 12.43
C THR A 30 -28.51 11.58 10.93
N ASN A 31 -29.55 12.12 10.29
CA ASN A 31 -29.49 12.61 8.91
C ASN A 31 -28.85 14.00 8.89
N ALA A 32 -27.60 14.08 8.45
CA ALA A 32 -26.83 15.30 8.39
C ALA A 32 -26.79 15.88 6.97
N PHE A 33 -26.68 17.21 6.93
CA PHE A 33 -26.46 17.99 5.71
C PHE A 33 -25.16 18.77 5.89
N LEU A 34 -24.24 18.63 4.93
CA LEU A 34 -22.94 19.29 4.99
C LEU A 34 -23.00 20.62 4.23
N GLN A 35 -22.66 21.71 4.93
CA GLN A 35 -22.62 23.05 4.35
C GLN A 35 -21.30 23.72 4.68
N HIS A 36 -20.66 24.33 3.69
CA HIS A 36 -19.46 25.11 3.91
C HIS A 36 -19.78 26.45 4.59
N VAL A 37 -19.18 26.73 5.73
CA VAL A 37 -19.51 27.86 6.60
C VAL A 37 -19.36 29.23 5.91
N LYS A 38 -18.29 29.43 5.13
CA LYS A 38 -18.04 30.76 4.52
C LYS A 38 -18.83 30.99 3.23
N THR A 39 -18.91 29.99 2.36
CA THR A 39 -19.54 30.13 1.04
C THR A 39 -21.02 29.74 1.06
N GLN A 40 -21.49 29.12 2.15
CA GLN A 40 -22.86 28.66 2.32
C GLN A 40 -23.29 27.64 1.26
N LEU A 41 -22.33 27.02 0.57
CA LEU A 41 -22.59 25.97 -0.42
C LEU A 41 -22.83 24.63 0.30
N TRP A 42 -23.81 23.89 -0.18
CA TRP A 42 -24.14 22.54 0.28
C TRP A 42 -23.28 21.51 -0.46
N MET A 43 -22.80 20.50 0.25
CA MET A 43 -22.23 19.33 -0.39
C MET A 43 -23.36 18.51 -1.00
N SER A 44 -23.26 18.27 -2.30
CA SER A 44 -24.20 17.48 -3.10
C SER A 44 -23.42 16.73 -4.19
N TYR A 45 -24.09 16.18 -5.20
CA TYR A 45 -23.44 15.46 -6.29
C TYR A 45 -23.83 16.03 -7.66
N GLN A 46 -22.96 15.80 -8.65
CA GLN A 46 -23.25 16.01 -10.06
C GLN A 46 -23.12 14.66 -10.77
N THR A 47 -24.13 14.28 -11.54
CA THR A 47 -24.09 13.08 -12.38
C THR A 47 -23.61 13.43 -13.77
N SER A 48 -22.65 12.66 -14.28
CA SER A 48 -22.21 12.71 -15.67
C SER A 48 -22.26 11.32 -16.28
N GLU A 49 -22.79 11.21 -17.50
CA GLU A 49 -22.77 9.96 -18.25
C GLU A 49 -21.41 9.82 -18.95
N VAL A 50 -20.64 8.80 -18.59
CA VAL A 50 -19.32 8.53 -19.15
C VAL A 50 -19.33 7.15 -19.82
N THR A 51 -18.82 7.08 -21.05
CA THR A 51 -18.69 5.80 -21.76
C THR A 51 -17.42 5.09 -21.31
N LYS A 52 -17.55 4.02 -20.51
CA LYS A 52 -16.42 3.18 -20.08
C LYS A 52 -16.22 2.01 -21.04
N LYS A 53 -14.97 1.82 -21.47
CA LYS A 53 -14.57 0.71 -22.34
C LYS A 53 -14.91 -0.62 -21.66
N GLY A 54 -15.78 -1.42 -22.27
CA GLY A 54 -16.22 -2.73 -21.75
C GLY A 54 -17.49 -2.73 -20.89
N LEU A 55 -17.91 -1.58 -20.33
CA LEU A 55 -19.14 -1.47 -19.52
C LEU A 55 -20.25 -0.65 -20.20
N GLY A 56 -19.96 0.00 -21.33
CA GLY A 56 -20.92 0.86 -22.02
C GLY A 56 -21.05 2.21 -21.33
N LYS A 57 -22.25 2.79 -21.36
CA LYS A 57 -22.54 4.07 -20.70
C LYS A 57 -22.78 3.86 -19.22
N VAL A 58 -22.01 4.55 -18.38
CA VAL A 58 -22.09 4.46 -16.92
C VAL A 58 -22.34 5.85 -16.35
N GLU A 59 -23.27 5.94 -15.40
CA GLU A 59 -23.45 7.16 -14.62
C GLU A 59 -22.36 7.25 -13.55
N GLU A 60 -21.56 8.31 -13.60
CA GLU A 60 -20.62 8.66 -12.55
C GLU A 60 -21.18 9.80 -11.72
N LYS A 61 -21.14 9.66 -10.39
CA LYS A 61 -21.52 10.70 -9.45
C LYS A 61 -20.26 11.29 -8.83
N LYS A 62 -20.10 12.61 -8.93
CA LYS A 62 -19.01 13.35 -8.31
C LYS A 62 -19.56 14.30 -7.25
N ALA A 63 -18.99 14.27 -6.04
CA ALA A 63 -19.35 15.22 -5.00
C ALA A 63 -18.91 16.65 -5.39
N VAL A 64 -19.83 17.61 -5.26
CA VAL A 64 -19.65 19.02 -5.63
C VAL A 64 -20.32 19.93 -4.60
N ALA A 65 -19.85 21.17 -4.51
CA ALA A 65 -20.46 22.19 -3.66
C ALA A 65 -21.45 23.02 -4.49
N LEU A 66 -22.74 22.96 -4.17
CA LEU A 66 -23.83 23.64 -4.90
C LEU A 66 -24.53 24.68 -4.03
N LYS A 67 -25.06 25.73 -4.67
CA LYS A 67 -25.89 26.74 -3.98
C LYS A 67 -27.20 26.12 -3.48
N ASP A 68 -27.85 25.38 -4.36
CA ASP A 68 -29.03 24.59 -4.06
C ASP A 68 -28.62 23.12 -4.19
N GLY A 69 -28.34 22.46 -3.06
CA GLY A 69 -28.11 21.00 -3.06
C GLY A 69 -29.38 20.24 -3.47
N HIS A 70 -29.25 18.97 -3.82
CA HIS A 70 -30.38 18.12 -4.16
C HIS A 70 -31.23 17.78 -2.91
N MET A 71 -32.39 17.16 -3.13
CA MET A 71 -33.33 16.81 -2.05
C MET A 71 -32.99 15.47 -1.38
N ASP A 72 -32.21 14.64 -2.05
CA ASP A 72 -31.71 13.35 -1.59
C ASP A 72 -30.30 13.44 -0.98
N ASP A 73 -29.77 14.65 -0.80
CA ASP A 73 -28.57 14.88 0.00
C ASP A 73 -28.87 14.46 1.45
N CYS A 74 -28.40 13.29 1.87
CA CYS A 74 -28.59 12.79 3.23
C CYS A 74 -27.34 12.01 3.66
N TYR A 75 -26.58 12.56 4.59
CA TYR A 75 -25.35 11.95 5.08
C TYR A 75 -25.58 11.38 6.47
N THR A 76 -25.40 10.07 6.62
CA THR A 76 -25.41 9.39 7.91
C THR A 76 -23.98 9.03 8.30
N PHE A 77 -23.64 9.26 9.57
CA PHE A 77 -22.30 8.95 10.08
C PHE A 77 -22.24 7.55 10.67
N PHE A 78 -21.17 6.82 10.39
CA PHE A 78 -20.83 5.56 11.05
C PHE A 78 -19.42 5.67 11.62
N MET A 79 -19.17 5.04 12.77
CA MET A 79 -17.81 4.92 13.28
C MET A 79 -17.09 3.80 12.54
N ALA A 80 -15.87 4.09 12.09
CA ALA A 80 -14.95 3.07 11.62
C ALA A 80 -14.51 2.19 12.81
N LEU A 81 -14.10 0.96 12.50
CA LEU A 81 -13.52 0.06 13.50
C LEU A 81 -12.18 0.63 13.98
N GLU A 82 -11.84 0.39 15.25
CA GLU A 82 -10.62 0.94 15.85
C GLU A 82 -9.35 0.46 15.11
N GLU A 83 -9.32 -0.81 14.69
CA GLU A 83 -8.20 -1.37 13.92
C GLU A 83 -8.07 -0.76 12.52
N GLU A 84 -9.17 -0.48 11.83
CA GLU A 84 -9.16 0.20 10.53
C GLU A 84 -8.67 1.64 10.69
N SER A 85 -9.11 2.34 11.73
CA SER A 85 -8.66 3.70 12.04
C SER A 85 -7.14 3.75 12.34
N LYS A 86 -6.64 2.78 13.10
CA LYS A 86 -5.20 2.61 13.33
C LYS A 86 -4.46 2.35 12.02
N SER A 87 -4.96 1.41 11.21
CA SER A 87 -4.38 1.07 9.90
C SER A 87 -4.32 2.27 8.96
N ALA A 88 -5.39 3.07 8.88
CA ALA A 88 -5.44 4.27 8.06
C ALA A 88 -4.37 5.31 8.46
N ARG A 89 -4.08 5.43 9.77
CA ARG A 89 -3.00 6.29 10.27
C ARG A 89 -1.62 5.75 9.86
N VAL A 90 -1.41 4.45 9.97
CA VAL A 90 -0.15 3.79 9.55
C VAL A 90 0.06 3.98 8.04
N ILE A 91 -0.97 3.73 7.22
CA ILE A 91 -0.94 3.96 5.77
C ILE A 91 -0.56 5.41 5.47
N ARG A 92 -1.23 6.39 6.06
CA ARG A 92 -0.90 7.81 5.82
C ARG A 92 0.55 8.14 6.15
N LYS A 93 1.09 7.62 7.26
CA LYS A 93 2.50 7.84 7.65
C LYS A 93 3.44 7.16 6.66
N CYS A 94 3.20 5.88 6.35
CA CYS A 94 3.97 5.09 5.40
C CYS A 94 4.01 5.74 4.02
N SER A 95 2.84 6.06 3.45
CA SER A 95 2.71 6.73 2.16
C SER A 95 3.46 8.07 2.14
N SER A 96 3.44 8.84 3.23
CA SER A 96 4.18 10.10 3.30
C SER A 96 5.69 9.90 3.25
N VAL A 97 6.22 8.92 3.98
CA VAL A 97 7.67 8.63 4.02
C VAL A 97 8.13 8.04 2.69
N LEU A 98 7.41 7.05 2.14
CA LEU A 98 7.73 6.45 0.84
C LEU A 98 7.67 7.46 -0.31
N ASN A 99 6.65 8.33 -0.34
CA ASN A 99 6.57 9.37 -1.38
C ASN A 99 7.71 10.38 -1.30
N ARG A 100 8.13 10.77 -0.08
CA ARG A 100 9.30 11.63 0.09
C ARG A 100 10.57 10.92 -0.36
N PHE A 101 10.68 9.63 -0.03
CA PHE A 101 11.84 8.83 -0.41
C PHE A 101 11.96 8.67 -1.92
N LEU A 102 10.88 8.28 -2.59
CA LEU A 102 10.81 8.17 -4.05
C LEU A 102 11.20 9.48 -4.75
N LYS A 103 10.63 10.61 -4.30
CA LYS A 103 11.01 11.94 -4.82
C LYS A 103 12.48 12.25 -4.58
N GLY A 104 13.01 11.87 -3.43
CA GLY A 104 14.43 12.05 -3.13
C GLY A 104 15.33 11.23 -4.05
N ILE A 105 14.99 9.96 -4.32
CA ILE A 105 15.74 9.11 -5.26
C ILE A 105 15.68 9.69 -6.68
N ASP A 106 14.49 10.11 -7.12
CA ASP A 106 14.33 10.76 -8.43
C ASP A 106 15.16 12.03 -8.53
N ALA A 107 15.20 12.85 -7.49
CA ALA A 107 16.01 14.06 -7.46
C ALA A 107 17.51 13.74 -7.44
N LEU A 108 17.92 12.72 -6.67
CA LEU A 108 19.30 12.22 -6.64
C LEU A 108 19.75 11.73 -8.02
N GLN A 109 18.87 11.03 -8.76
CA GLN A 109 19.15 10.54 -10.11
C GLN A 109 19.35 11.69 -11.11
N ASN A 110 18.56 12.76 -11.01
CA ASN A 110 18.53 13.84 -12.00
C ASN A 110 19.48 15.01 -11.69
N GLU A 111 19.64 15.34 -10.41
CA GLU A 111 20.35 16.54 -9.92
C GLU A 111 21.61 16.20 -9.11
N GLY A 112 21.81 14.91 -8.77
CA GLY A 112 22.93 14.44 -7.96
C GLY A 112 22.79 14.77 -6.46
N GLN A 113 23.88 14.63 -5.71
CA GLN A 113 23.87 14.76 -4.23
C GLN A 113 23.40 16.12 -3.71
N GLN A 114 23.44 17.18 -4.53
CA GLN A 114 23.03 18.53 -4.14
C GLN A 114 21.51 18.75 -4.23
N ALA A 115 20.75 17.74 -4.65
CA ALA A 115 19.30 17.79 -4.76
C ALA A 115 18.66 18.14 -3.41
N GLN A 116 17.82 19.18 -3.38
CA GLN A 116 17.15 19.62 -2.16
C GLN A 116 16.19 18.56 -1.61
N ASP A 117 15.56 17.78 -2.49
CA ASP A 117 14.64 16.73 -2.09
C ASP A 117 15.36 15.49 -1.55
N TRP A 118 16.57 15.19 -2.03
CA TRP A 118 17.43 14.15 -1.44
C TRP A 118 17.88 14.54 -0.03
N ALA A 119 18.27 15.80 0.18
CA ALA A 119 18.66 16.31 1.50
C ALA A 119 17.54 16.25 2.57
N ARG A 120 16.28 16.05 2.16
CA ARG A 120 15.12 15.89 3.05
C ARG A 120 14.81 14.42 3.39
N VAL A 121 15.45 13.48 2.71
CA VAL A 121 15.32 12.05 2.97
C VAL A 121 16.16 11.69 4.18
N ASP A 122 15.56 10.97 5.11
CA ASP A 122 16.25 10.34 6.22
C ASP A 122 16.19 8.82 5.99
N LEU A 123 17.34 8.22 5.68
CA LEU A 123 17.44 6.78 5.42
C LEU A 123 17.19 5.95 6.68
N ASN A 124 17.49 6.47 7.87
CA ASN A 124 17.19 5.76 9.12
C ASN A 124 15.69 5.71 9.36
N GLU A 125 14.98 6.80 9.02
CA GLU A 125 13.51 6.82 9.09
C GLU A 125 12.89 5.84 8.10
N VAL A 126 13.44 5.73 6.88
CA VAL A 126 12.98 4.76 5.88
C VAL A 126 13.24 3.34 6.34
N LEU A 127 14.45 3.04 6.83
CA LEU A 127 14.81 1.71 7.29
C LEU A 127 13.93 1.25 8.46
N LYS A 128 13.77 2.12 9.47
CA LYS A 128 12.89 1.84 10.62
C LYS A 128 11.43 1.65 10.21
N LEU A 129 10.95 2.42 9.21
CA LEU A 129 9.62 2.20 8.67
C LEU A 129 9.47 0.79 8.08
N MET A 130 10.47 0.30 7.35
CA MET A 130 10.41 -1.05 6.77
C MET A 130 10.39 -2.11 7.85
N GLU A 131 11.25 -1.99 8.88
CA GLU A 131 11.26 -2.90 10.04
C GLU A 131 9.90 -2.92 10.76
N ASP A 132 9.37 -1.74 11.10
CA ASP A 132 8.07 -1.59 11.76
C ASP A 132 6.94 -2.22 10.92
N LEU A 133 6.99 -2.09 9.58
CA LEU A 133 5.99 -2.68 8.69
C LEU A 133 6.13 -4.19 8.55
N ILE A 134 7.35 -4.72 8.49
CA ILE A 134 7.58 -6.18 8.47
C ILE A 134 7.03 -6.82 9.75
N GLU A 135 7.28 -6.19 10.90
CA GLU A 135 6.70 -6.63 12.17
C GLU A 135 5.17 -6.47 12.15
N TYR A 136 4.65 -5.36 11.63
CA TYR A 136 3.21 -5.12 11.53
C TYR A 136 2.49 -6.21 10.72
N PHE A 137 3.13 -6.75 9.68
CA PHE A 137 2.60 -7.83 8.82
C PHE A 137 3.09 -9.23 9.22
N SER A 138 3.68 -9.39 10.41
CA SER A 138 4.19 -10.69 10.85
C SER A 138 3.06 -11.72 10.96
N GLN A 139 3.38 -12.98 10.66
CA GLN A 139 2.45 -14.08 10.86
C GLN A 139 2.33 -14.44 12.34
N PRO A 140 1.15 -14.88 12.81
CA PRO A 140 1.00 -15.37 14.16
C PRO A 140 1.83 -16.64 14.38
N GLU A 141 2.38 -16.78 15.59
CA GLU A 141 3.20 -17.93 15.99
C GLU A 141 2.39 -19.24 15.96
N ASP A 142 3.08 -20.35 15.73
CA ASP A 142 2.46 -21.67 15.61
C ASP A 142 1.98 -22.26 16.94
N GLU A 143 2.46 -21.74 18.07
CA GLU A 143 2.13 -22.23 19.43
C GLU A 143 0.81 -21.66 19.99
N GLN A 144 0.14 -20.76 19.26
CA GLN A 144 -1.11 -20.11 19.69
C GLN A 144 -2.33 -21.02 19.50
N ASP A 145 -3.37 -20.77 20.29
CA ASP A 145 -4.64 -21.49 20.14
C ASP A 145 -5.25 -21.26 18.74
N PHE A 146 -5.95 -22.26 18.22
CA PHE A 146 -6.46 -22.26 16.85
C PHE A 146 -7.42 -21.10 16.58
N GLU A 147 -8.28 -20.77 17.56
CA GLU A 147 -9.24 -19.68 17.45
C GLU A 147 -8.53 -18.31 17.39
N GLU A 148 -7.57 -18.08 18.28
CA GLU A 148 -6.77 -16.85 18.30
C GLU A 148 -5.95 -16.68 17.02
N LYS A 149 -5.32 -17.76 16.56
CA LYS A 149 -4.56 -17.80 15.31
C LYS A 149 -5.43 -17.42 14.12
N GLN A 150 -6.63 -17.99 14.01
CA GLN A 150 -7.53 -17.72 12.89
C GLN A 150 -8.05 -16.28 12.90
N ASN A 151 -8.30 -15.70 14.08
CA ASN A 151 -8.68 -14.30 14.21
C ASN A 151 -7.53 -13.36 13.79
N ARG A 152 -6.29 -13.64 14.23
CA ARG A 152 -5.10 -12.87 13.81
C ARG A 152 -4.84 -12.95 12.31
N LEU A 153 -5.01 -14.13 11.70
CA LEU A 153 -4.88 -14.29 10.24
C LEU A 153 -5.94 -13.50 9.47
N ARG A 154 -7.18 -13.42 9.99
CA ARG A 154 -8.24 -12.60 9.39
C ARG A 154 -7.90 -11.10 9.48
N ALA A 155 -7.45 -10.63 10.64
CA ALA A 155 -7.02 -9.25 10.83
C ALA A 155 -5.79 -8.90 9.98
N LEU A 156 -4.83 -9.82 9.83
CA LEU A 156 -3.68 -9.66 8.95
C LEU A 156 -4.11 -9.48 7.48
N ARG A 157 -4.97 -10.35 6.96
CA ARG A 157 -5.49 -10.22 5.59
C ARG A 157 -6.20 -8.89 5.36
N SER A 158 -7.09 -8.49 6.29
CA SER A 158 -7.78 -7.20 6.20
C SER A 158 -6.80 -6.02 6.13
N ARG A 159 -5.72 -6.04 6.93
CA ARG A 159 -4.68 -5.01 6.87
C ARG A 159 -3.91 -5.04 5.54
N GLN A 160 -3.58 -6.21 5.03
CA GLN A 160 -2.92 -6.37 3.73
C GLN A 160 -3.80 -5.80 2.60
N ASP A 161 -5.10 -6.09 2.62
CA ASP A 161 -6.06 -5.60 1.62
C ASP A 161 -6.17 -4.06 1.66
N LEU A 162 -6.27 -3.45 2.84
CA LEU A 162 -6.30 -1.99 2.99
C LEU A 162 -5.06 -1.30 2.40
N PHE A 163 -3.87 -1.84 2.63
CA PHE A 163 -2.63 -1.29 2.08
C PHE A 163 -2.57 -1.43 0.56
N GLN A 164 -3.17 -2.48 0.02
CA GLN A 164 -3.23 -2.73 -1.40
C GLN A 164 -4.25 -1.83 -2.10
N GLU A 165 -5.41 -1.58 -1.47
CA GLU A 165 -6.42 -0.61 -1.94
C GLU A 165 -5.89 0.82 -1.98
N GLU A 166 -5.12 1.22 -0.97
CA GLU A 166 -4.45 2.52 -0.89
C GLU A 166 -3.19 2.62 -1.77
N GLY A 167 -2.84 1.54 -2.49
CA GLY A 167 -1.74 1.52 -3.45
C GLY A 167 -0.33 1.50 -2.85
N VAL A 168 -0.19 1.22 -1.55
CA VAL A 168 1.10 1.19 -0.85
C VAL A 168 2.02 0.11 -1.40
N LEU A 169 1.46 -1.07 -1.72
CA LEU A 169 2.22 -2.14 -2.36
C LEU A 169 2.83 -1.69 -3.69
N ASN A 170 2.09 -0.94 -4.50
CA ASN A 170 2.62 -0.43 -5.78
C ASN A 170 3.73 0.59 -5.53
N MET A 171 3.62 1.46 -4.52
CA MET A 171 4.71 2.39 -4.16
C MET A 171 5.99 1.66 -3.74
N ILE A 172 5.87 0.53 -3.03
CA ILE A 172 7.02 -0.30 -2.65
C ILE A 172 7.66 -0.93 -3.89
N LEU A 173 6.85 -1.47 -4.81
CA LEU A 173 7.36 -2.02 -6.08
C LEU A 173 8.04 -0.95 -6.94
N ASP A 174 7.44 0.24 -7.05
CA ASP A 174 8.04 1.38 -7.75
C ASP A 174 9.38 1.78 -7.11
N THR A 175 9.48 1.69 -5.77
CA THR A 175 10.74 1.93 -5.04
C THR A 175 11.80 0.91 -5.42
N ILE A 176 11.46 -0.38 -5.46
CA ILE A 176 12.39 -1.45 -5.91
C ILE A 176 12.89 -1.18 -7.34
N ASP A 177 12.00 -0.76 -8.23
CA ASP A 177 12.37 -0.44 -9.60
C ASP A 177 13.29 0.76 -9.70
N LYS A 178 13.06 1.80 -8.89
CA LYS A 178 13.95 2.96 -8.79
C LYS A 178 15.31 2.58 -8.22
N PHE A 179 15.35 1.70 -7.22
CA PHE A 179 16.60 1.21 -6.66
C PHE A 179 17.46 0.54 -7.73
N SER A 180 16.84 -0.37 -8.47
CA SER A 180 17.50 -1.09 -9.55
C SER A 180 17.98 -0.18 -10.69
N GLN A 181 17.23 0.88 -11.00
CA GLN A 181 17.64 1.87 -12.00
C GLN A 181 18.87 2.66 -11.54
N MET A 182 18.94 2.97 -10.25
CA MET A 182 20.08 3.66 -9.65
C MET A 182 21.33 2.79 -9.60
N GLU A 183 21.21 1.52 -9.22
CA GLU A 183 22.33 0.56 -9.21
C GLU A 183 22.91 0.31 -10.60
N ALA A 184 22.10 0.46 -11.65
CA ALA A 184 22.54 0.36 -13.04
C ALA A 184 23.35 1.58 -13.53
N LEU A 185 23.45 2.65 -12.74
CA LEU A 185 24.21 3.85 -13.12
C LEU A 185 25.73 3.59 -13.04
N PRO A 186 26.53 4.04 -14.03
CA PRO A 186 27.98 3.83 -14.04
C PRO A 186 28.73 4.44 -12.86
N ASP A 187 28.19 5.52 -12.27
CA ASP A 187 28.78 6.25 -11.14
C ASP A 187 27.92 6.12 -9.86
N PHE A 188 27.21 5.01 -9.70
CA PHE A 188 26.34 4.78 -8.54
C PHE A 188 27.08 4.95 -7.21
N ALA A 189 28.27 4.35 -7.08
CA ALA A 189 29.09 4.42 -5.87
C ALA A 189 29.53 5.86 -5.52
N GLY A 190 29.86 6.67 -6.54
CA GLY A 190 30.21 8.08 -6.35
C GLY A 190 28.99 8.95 -5.99
N LEU A 191 27.81 8.59 -6.49
CA LEU A 191 26.57 9.34 -6.31
C LEU A 191 25.97 9.20 -4.91
N ILE A 192 26.04 8.02 -4.30
CA ILE A 192 25.45 7.78 -2.96
C ILE A 192 26.46 7.98 -1.82
N GLY A 193 27.75 7.70 -2.08
CA GLY A 193 28.80 7.66 -1.05
C GLY A 193 28.81 6.36 -0.24
N GLU A 194 29.94 6.02 0.37
CA GLU A 194 30.15 4.71 1.03
C GLU A 194 29.20 4.45 2.21
N GLU A 195 28.95 5.43 3.09
CA GLU A 195 28.05 5.27 4.25
C GLU A 195 26.60 5.01 3.82
N THR A 196 26.15 5.72 2.79
CA THR A 196 24.81 5.56 2.21
C THR A 196 24.67 4.22 1.48
N HIS A 197 25.77 3.66 0.97
CA HIS A 197 25.75 2.41 0.21
C HIS A 197 25.37 1.21 1.09
N GLU A 198 25.90 1.13 2.32
CA GLU A 198 25.52 0.06 3.25
C GLU A 198 24.02 0.13 3.59
N MET A 199 23.51 1.32 3.92
CA MET A 199 22.08 1.52 4.17
C MET A 199 21.23 1.21 2.94
N TRP A 200 21.74 1.47 1.74
CA TRP A 200 21.04 1.18 0.49
C TRP A 200 20.86 -0.33 0.28
N GLU A 201 21.91 -1.12 0.49
CA GLU A 201 21.84 -2.59 0.40
C GLU A 201 20.87 -3.17 1.45
N GLU A 202 20.88 -2.61 2.66
CA GLU A 202 19.98 -3.01 3.73
C GLU A 202 18.51 -2.68 3.41
N ILE A 203 18.23 -1.46 2.93
CA ILE A 203 16.88 -1.07 2.49
C ILE A 203 16.41 -1.93 1.32
N ALA A 204 17.29 -2.22 0.35
CA ALA A 204 16.96 -3.10 -0.78
C ALA A 204 16.51 -4.49 -0.30
N THR A 205 17.21 -5.05 0.70
CA THR A 205 16.83 -6.33 1.31
C THR A 205 15.47 -6.24 2.00
N TYR A 206 15.25 -5.20 2.82
CA TYR A 206 13.99 -5.01 3.53
C TYR A 206 12.80 -4.76 2.61
N LEU A 207 12.98 -4.11 1.45
CA LEU A 207 11.91 -3.92 0.47
C LEU A 207 11.34 -5.26 -0.01
N TYR A 208 12.20 -6.24 -0.32
CA TYR A 208 11.74 -7.57 -0.75
C TYR A 208 11.10 -8.36 0.40
N LEU A 209 11.67 -8.30 1.61
CA LEU A 209 11.07 -8.92 2.80
C LEU A 209 9.69 -8.34 3.12
N LEU A 210 9.52 -7.03 2.98
CA LEU A 210 8.24 -6.36 3.17
C LEU A 210 7.21 -6.78 2.13
N VAL A 211 7.61 -6.88 0.84
CA VAL A 211 6.71 -7.42 -0.20
C VAL A 211 6.25 -8.83 0.17
N ALA A 212 7.17 -9.71 0.61
CA ALA A 212 6.81 -11.05 1.06
C ALA A 212 5.82 -11.02 2.23
N ALA A 213 6.06 -10.19 3.25
CA ALA A 213 5.17 -10.04 4.41
C ALA A 213 3.76 -9.52 4.02
N MET A 214 3.67 -8.62 3.02
CA MET A 214 2.40 -8.06 2.55
C MET A 214 1.53 -9.01 1.71
N ILE A 215 2.12 -10.06 1.13
CA ILE A 215 1.39 -11.00 0.27
C ILE A 215 1.20 -12.38 0.90
N LYS A 216 2.05 -12.76 1.86
CA LYS A 216 1.99 -14.07 2.52
C LYS A 216 0.66 -14.26 3.25
N GLY A 217 -0.01 -15.37 2.99
CA GLY A 217 -1.31 -15.76 3.53
C GLY A 217 -2.50 -15.13 2.81
N ASN A 218 -2.30 -14.48 1.65
CA ASN A 218 -3.33 -13.77 0.90
C ASN A 218 -3.29 -14.12 -0.60
N HIS A 219 -4.17 -15.04 -1.00
CA HIS A 219 -4.34 -15.48 -2.39
C HIS A 219 -4.64 -14.32 -3.35
N TYR A 220 -5.46 -13.35 -2.95
CA TYR A 220 -5.83 -12.22 -3.83
C TYR A 220 -4.61 -11.36 -4.17
N ASN A 221 -3.79 -11.03 -3.15
CA ASN A 221 -2.55 -10.29 -3.35
C ASN A 221 -1.55 -11.09 -4.20
N CYS A 222 -1.36 -12.37 -3.90
CA CYS A 222 -0.48 -13.26 -4.67
C CYS A 222 -0.91 -13.39 -6.15
N ALA A 223 -2.22 -13.50 -6.43
CA ALA A 223 -2.74 -13.61 -7.78
C ALA A 223 -2.45 -12.35 -8.63
N GLN A 224 -2.29 -11.18 -8.03
CA GLN A 224 -1.86 -9.98 -8.76
C GLN A 224 -0.42 -10.09 -9.26
N PHE A 225 0.43 -10.81 -8.56
CA PHE A 225 1.79 -11.11 -9.01
C PHE A 225 1.83 -12.21 -10.07
N ALA A 226 0.79 -13.04 -10.19
CA ALA A 226 0.69 -14.08 -11.23
C ALA A 226 0.57 -13.52 -12.67
N ALA A 227 0.36 -12.22 -12.84
CA ALA A 227 0.40 -11.59 -14.16
C ALA A 227 1.79 -11.77 -14.79
N ALA A 228 1.85 -12.19 -16.07
CA ALA A 228 3.09 -12.51 -16.77
C ALA A 228 4.20 -11.45 -16.58
N GLN A 229 3.85 -10.17 -16.70
CA GLN A 229 4.80 -9.06 -16.55
C GLN A 229 5.43 -8.99 -15.15
N ARG A 230 4.66 -9.26 -14.09
CA ARG A 230 5.17 -9.21 -12.70
C ARG A 230 5.97 -10.47 -12.36
N LEU A 231 5.59 -11.65 -12.87
CA LEU A 231 6.41 -12.85 -12.75
C LEU A 231 7.75 -12.69 -13.49
N ASP A 232 7.72 -12.26 -14.76
CA ASP A 232 8.93 -11.99 -15.54
C ASP A 232 9.85 -10.99 -14.81
N TRP A 233 9.26 -9.95 -14.22
CA TRP A 233 9.97 -8.97 -13.40
C TRP A 233 10.64 -9.63 -12.18
N LEU A 234 9.92 -10.42 -11.38
CA LEU A 234 10.49 -11.12 -10.21
C LEU A 234 11.65 -12.06 -10.62
N PHE A 235 11.44 -12.87 -11.66
CA PHE A 235 12.47 -13.80 -12.15
C PHE A 235 13.68 -13.09 -12.77
N GLY A 236 13.49 -11.93 -13.41
CA GLY A 236 14.61 -11.13 -13.92
C GLY A 236 15.54 -10.64 -12.80
N ARG A 237 14.99 -10.35 -11.61
CA ARG A 237 15.73 -9.85 -10.45
C ARG A 237 16.48 -10.94 -9.68
N LEU A 238 16.11 -12.22 -9.84
CA LEU A 238 16.85 -13.36 -9.28
C LEU A 238 18.31 -13.47 -9.78
N SER A 239 18.66 -12.78 -10.87
CA SER A 239 20.03 -12.78 -11.39
C SER A 239 21.05 -12.09 -10.47
N ASN A 240 20.59 -11.23 -9.54
CA ASN A 240 21.42 -10.56 -8.54
C ASN A 240 21.47 -11.38 -7.23
N PRO A 241 22.66 -11.90 -6.81
CA PRO A 241 22.80 -12.72 -5.62
C PRO A 241 22.54 -11.97 -4.30
N GLN A 242 22.74 -10.66 -4.24
CA GLN A 242 22.52 -9.88 -3.00
C GLN A 242 21.03 -9.78 -2.64
N SER A 243 20.15 -9.70 -3.62
CA SER A 243 18.69 -9.64 -3.43
C SER A 243 18.01 -11.01 -3.41
N ALA A 244 18.78 -12.10 -3.56
CA ALA A 244 18.24 -13.43 -3.77
C ALA A 244 17.38 -13.92 -2.60
N GLU A 245 17.76 -13.63 -1.35
CA GLU A 245 17.04 -14.10 -0.16
C GLU A 245 15.61 -13.55 -0.09
N GLY A 246 15.45 -12.22 -0.17
CA GLY A 246 14.14 -11.59 -0.14
C GLY A 246 13.28 -11.94 -1.36
N ILE A 247 13.87 -12.00 -2.55
CA ILE A 247 13.13 -12.36 -3.78
C ILE A 247 12.63 -13.81 -3.73
N LEU A 248 13.43 -14.73 -3.18
CA LEU A 248 13.03 -16.12 -3.00
C LEU A 248 11.82 -16.24 -2.08
N ASP A 249 11.74 -15.44 -1.02
CA ASP A 249 10.57 -15.42 -0.15
C ASP A 249 9.32 -14.89 -0.86
N VAL A 250 9.45 -13.85 -1.68
CA VAL A 250 8.35 -13.36 -2.52
C VAL A 250 7.87 -14.44 -3.49
N LEU A 251 8.80 -15.08 -4.22
CA LEU A 251 8.46 -16.15 -5.17
C LEU A 251 7.85 -17.34 -4.47
N TYR A 252 8.36 -17.73 -3.30
CA TYR A 252 7.80 -18.81 -2.50
C TYR A 252 6.34 -18.53 -2.14
N CYS A 253 6.02 -17.30 -1.69
CA CYS A 253 4.65 -16.92 -1.35
C CYS A 253 3.73 -16.99 -2.58
N VAL A 254 4.14 -16.39 -3.70
CA VAL A 254 3.34 -16.35 -4.94
C VAL A 254 3.09 -17.75 -5.49
N LEU A 255 4.12 -18.61 -5.55
CA LEU A 255 4.01 -19.95 -6.13
C LEU A 255 3.29 -20.95 -5.22
N THR A 256 3.33 -20.75 -3.90
CA THR A 256 2.61 -21.62 -2.95
C THR A 256 1.14 -21.26 -2.86
N GLU A 257 0.82 -19.96 -2.92
CA GLU A 257 -0.55 -19.50 -2.65
C GLU A 257 -1.36 -19.26 -3.91
N SER A 258 -0.76 -18.93 -5.06
CA SER A 258 -1.47 -18.69 -6.32
C SER A 258 -1.19 -19.81 -7.34
N PRO A 259 -2.14 -20.75 -7.56
CA PRO A 259 -2.03 -21.74 -8.63
C PRO A 259 -2.03 -21.10 -10.03
N GLU A 260 -2.58 -19.88 -10.17
CA GLU A 260 -2.51 -19.10 -11.39
C GLU A 260 -1.07 -18.74 -11.77
N ALA A 261 -0.22 -18.47 -10.77
CA ALA A 261 1.19 -18.17 -11.01
C ALA A 261 1.95 -19.38 -11.58
N LEU A 262 1.66 -20.59 -11.08
CA LEU A 262 2.25 -21.84 -11.59
C LEU A 262 1.93 -22.05 -13.07
N ASN A 263 0.70 -21.74 -13.49
CA ASN A 263 0.27 -21.85 -14.88
C ASN A 263 0.98 -20.87 -15.83
N MET A 264 1.58 -19.81 -15.29
CA MET A 264 2.25 -18.75 -16.06
C MET A 264 3.77 -18.92 -16.11
N ILE A 265 4.33 -19.91 -15.41
CA ILE A 265 5.77 -20.22 -15.44
C ILE A 265 6.18 -20.68 -16.84
N ASN A 266 7.30 -20.14 -17.33
CA ASN A 266 7.92 -20.54 -18.58
C ASN A 266 9.31 -21.15 -18.39
N GLU A 267 9.89 -21.71 -19.46
CA GLU A 267 11.22 -22.33 -19.43
C GLU A 267 12.33 -21.35 -19.00
N GLY A 268 12.18 -20.05 -19.32
CA GLY A 268 13.12 -19.00 -18.93
C GLY A 268 13.16 -18.77 -17.42
N HIS A 269 12.00 -18.83 -16.75
CA HIS A 269 11.90 -18.77 -15.29
C HIS A 269 12.61 -19.95 -14.63
N ILE A 270 12.34 -21.17 -15.11
CA ILE A 270 12.96 -22.39 -14.59
C ILE A 270 14.49 -22.33 -14.72
N ARG A 271 15.02 -21.89 -15.88
CA ARG A 271 16.46 -21.70 -16.08
C ARG A 271 17.06 -20.68 -15.11
N SER A 272 16.32 -19.61 -14.81
CA SER A 272 16.76 -18.57 -13.86
C SER A 272 16.86 -19.11 -12.43
N VAL A 273 15.91 -19.94 -12.00
CA VAL A 273 15.96 -20.64 -10.69
C VAL A 273 17.12 -21.62 -10.63
N ILE A 274 17.34 -22.41 -11.69
CA ILE A 274 18.48 -23.36 -11.75
C ILE A 274 19.81 -22.60 -11.67
N SER A 275 19.95 -21.49 -12.41
CA SER A 275 21.17 -20.67 -12.35
C SER A 275 21.40 -20.07 -10.96
N LEU A 276 20.33 -19.72 -10.23
CA LEU A 276 20.44 -19.29 -8.84
C LEU A 276 20.92 -20.42 -7.93
N LEU A 277 20.37 -21.63 -8.07
CA LEU A 277 20.83 -22.82 -7.32
C LEU A 277 22.32 -23.09 -7.53
N GLU A 278 22.80 -22.93 -8.76
CA GLU A 278 24.22 -23.09 -9.08
C GLU A 278 25.10 -22.01 -8.43
N LYS A 279 24.58 -20.79 -8.26
CA LYS A 279 25.32 -19.65 -7.68
C LYS A 279 25.27 -19.58 -6.15
N VAL A 280 24.11 -19.87 -5.55
CA VAL A 280 23.83 -19.67 -4.11
C VAL A 280 23.96 -20.98 -3.31
N GLY A 281 23.97 -22.14 -3.99
CA GLY A 281 24.06 -23.46 -3.36
C GLY A 281 22.70 -24.11 -3.09
N ARG A 282 22.69 -25.24 -2.34
CA ARG A 282 21.47 -25.97 -2.02
C ARG A 282 20.68 -25.27 -0.90
N ASP A 283 19.76 -24.40 -1.28
CA ASP A 283 18.76 -23.83 -0.37
C ASP A 283 17.50 -24.73 -0.33
N PRO A 284 17.01 -25.13 0.87
CA PRO A 284 15.75 -25.87 1.03
C PRO A 284 14.54 -25.15 0.41
N LYS A 285 14.47 -23.81 0.47
CA LYS A 285 13.38 -23.01 -0.09
C LYS A 285 13.30 -23.18 -1.61
N VAL A 286 14.46 -23.23 -2.28
CA VAL A 286 14.50 -23.43 -3.73
C VAL A 286 14.12 -24.86 -4.11
N SER A 287 14.43 -25.84 -3.27
CA SER A 287 13.96 -27.21 -3.46
C SER A 287 12.42 -27.32 -3.39
N ILE A 288 11.77 -26.52 -2.53
CA ILE A 288 10.31 -26.49 -2.43
C ILE A 288 9.66 -25.86 -3.67
N ILE A 289 10.30 -24.87 -4.30
CA ILE A 289 9.85 -24.32 -5.59
C ILE A 289 9.74 -25.43 -6.66
N PHE A 290 10.67 -26.38 -6.70
CA PHE A 290 10.59 -27.52 -7.62
C PHE A 290 9.57 -28.59 -7.21
N VAL A 291 9.39 -28.84 -5.91
CA VAL A 291 8.42 -29.83 -5.40
C VAL A 291 6.98 -29.40 -5.66
N ASN A 292 6.67 -28.10 -5.55
CA ASN A 292 5.33 -27.59 -5.89
C ASN A 292 5.04 -27.58 -7.41
N ASN A 293 6.07 -27.78 -8.26
CA ASN A 293 5.98 -27.82 -9.71
C ASN A 293 6.06 -29.25 -10.31
N SER A 294 6.11 -30.30 -9.47
CA SER A 294 6.16 -31.71 -9.88
C SER A 294 4.83 -32.41 -9.66
#